data_AF-A0A8J7AVB6-F1
#
_entry.id   AF-A0A8J7AVB6-F1
#
_cell.length_a   1.000
_cell.length_b   1.000
_cell.length_c   1.000
_cell.angle_alpha   90.00
_cell.angle_beta   90.00
_cell.angle_gamma   90.00
#
_symmetry.space_group_name_H-M   'P 1'
#
loop_
_entity.id
_entity.type
_entity.pdbx_description
1 polymer ?
#
loop_
_entity_poly.entity_id
_entity_poly.type
_entity_poly.pdbx_seq_one_letter_code
_entity_poly.pdbx_strand_id
1 'polypeptide(L)'
;MPTPCADLALIRQLLGIAEVRTVLELRGVACLPLELCPQPRKSCCVSRGFGRPVASLAELKQAIASYGATAAAKLRRDRQVAQTMQVFITTNRFHPQEPQYDNSEQ
;
A
#
# COMPACT_ATOMS: atom_id res chain seq x y z
N MET A 1 1.32 9.58 40.70
CA MET A 1 1.09 8.14 40.46
C MET A 1 1.89 7.75 39.23
N PRO A 2 2.83 6.79 39.29
CA PRO A 2 3.53 6.36 38.09
C PRO A 2 2.53 5.54 37.26
N THR A 3 2.19 6.01 36.07
CA THR A 3 1.47 5.23 35.07
C THR A 3 2.20 3.89 34.86
N PRO A 4 1.51 2.75 34.79
CA PRO A 4 2.16 1.47 34.50
C PRO A 4 2.83 1.59 33.14
N CYS A 5 4.15 1.74 33.17
CA CYS A 5 4.96 1.89 31.98
C CYS A 5 4.91 0.57 31.23
N ALA A 6 4.08 0.47 30.18
CA ALA A 6 4.05 -0.70 29.32
C ALA A 6 5.48 -1.16 28.97
N ASP A 7 5.77 -2.43 29.22
CA ASP A 7 7.09 -3.02 29.00
C ASP A 7 7.40 -3.08 27.50
N LEU A 8 8.43 -2.34 27.08
CA LEU A 8 8.83 -2.25 25.68
C LEU A 8 9.32 -3.60 25.14
N ALA A 9 9.88 -4.48 25.98
CA ALA A 9 10.31 -5.81 25.57
C ALA A 9 9.11 -6.67 25.20
N LEU A 10 8.08 -6.67 26.04
CA LEU A 10 6.83 -7.38 25.79
C LEU A 10 6.10 -6.86 24.55
N ILE A 11 6.03 -5.53 24.39
CA ILE A 11 5.40 -4.89 23.21
C ILE A 11 6.14 -5.28 21.93
N ARG A 12 7.47 -5.25 21.94
CA ARG A 12 8.28 -5.64 20.78
C ARG A 12 8.04 -7.09 20.37
N GLN A 13 7.92 -7.99 21.35
CA GLN A 13 7.71 -9.41 21.11
C GLN A 13 6.31 -9.69 20.53
N LEU A 14 5.28 -9.01 21.03
CA LEU A 14 3.89 -9.30 20.66
C LEU A 14 3.42 -8.55 19.42
N LEU A 15 3.88 -7.31 19.24
CA LEU A 15 3.32 -6.39 18.25
C LEU A 15 4.35 -5.91 17.23
N GLY A 16 5.61 -5.74 17.67
CA GLY A 16 6.73 -5.38 16.80
C GLY A 16 7.30 -3.99 17.10
N ILE A 17 8.14 -3.50 16.18
CA ILE A 17 8.90 -2.26 16.38
C ILE A 17 8.08 -1.00 16.14
N ALA A 18 7.00 -1.08 15.37
CA ALA A 18 6.13 0.07 15.10
C ALA A 18 5.45 0.53 16.40
N GLU A 19 4.97 -0.42 17.19
CA GLU A 19 4.23 -0.21 18.43
C GLU A 19 5.15 0.25 19.55
N VAL A 20 6.39 -0.26 19.60
CA VAL A 20 7.43 0.27 20.48
C VAL A 20 7.68 1.75 20.20
N ARG A 21 7.80 2.13 18.92
CA ARG A 21 7.97 3.54 18.53
C ARG A 21 6.75 4.37 18.91
N THR A 22 5.54 3.86 18.71
CA THR A 22 4.31 4.53 19.15
C THR A 22 4.30 4.79 20.65
N VAL A 23 4.68 3.81 21.48
CA VAL A 23 4.74 3.97 22.95
C VAL A 23 5.81 4.98 23.36
N LEU A 24 6.95 5.01 22.69
CA LEU A 24 8.01 5.98 22.93
C LEU A 24 7.59 7.41 22.55
N GLU A 25 6.97 7.58 21.38
CA GLU A 25 6.40 8.86 20.93
C GLU A 25 5.36 9.40 21.92
N LEU A 26 4.45 8.55 22.40
CA LEU A 26 3.46 8.91 23.43
C LEU A 26 4.10 9.30 24.78
N ARG A 27 5.34 8.84 25.04
CA ARG A 27 6.15 9.25 26.20
C ARG A 27 7.00 10.50 25.92
N GLY A 28 6.81 11.15 24.77
CA GLY A 28 7.54 12.35 24.37
C GLY A 28 8.91 12.06 23.75
N VAL A 29 9.21 10.81 23.40
CA VAL A 29 10.47 10.44 22.73
C VAL A 29 10.22 10.36 21.22
N ALA A 30 10.65 11.40 20.51
CA ALA A 30 10.63 11.42 19.05
C ALA A 30 11.45 10.26 18.47
N CYS A 31 10.77 9.33 17.81
CA CYS A 31 11.31 8.13 17.20
C CYS A 31 11.45 8.26 15.68
N LEU A 32 10.65 9.13 15.05
CA LEU A 32 10.73 9.44 13.62
C LEU A 32 11.03 10.93 13.44
N PRO A 33 12.15 11.30 12.79
CA PRO A 33 12.41 12.70 12.49
C PRO A 33 11.38 13.22 11.48
N LEU A 34 11.01 14.50 11.61
CA LEU A 34 10.16 15.16 10.62
C LEU A 34 10.92 15.22 9.28
N GLU A 35 10.44 14.50 8.28
CA GLU A 35 11.07 14.45 6.96
C GLU A 35 10.67 15.69 6.14
N LEU A 36 11.53 16.71 6.14
CA LEU A 36 11.29 17.97 5.43
C LEU A 36 11.49 17.87 3.91
N CYS A 37 12.24 16.87 3.46
CA CYS A 37 12.48 16.60 2.05
C CYS A 37 12.33 15.09 1.81
N PRO A 38 11.11 14.61 1.49
CA PRO A 38 10.86 13.19 1.31
C PRO A 38 11.67 12.63 0.14
N GLN A 39 12.19 11.42 0.31
CA GLN A 39 12.92 10.74 -0.76
C GLN A 39 12.04 10.55 -2.01
N PRO A 40 12.62 10.56 -3.22
CA PRO A 40 11.89 10.27 -4.45
C PRO A 40 11.15 8.93 -4.36
N ARG A 41 9.93 8.87 -4.92
CA ARG A 41 9.11 7.65 -4.91
C ARG A 41 9.87 6.50 -5.57
N LYS A 42 9.89 5.33 -4.92
CA LYS A 42 10.54 4.13 -5.48
C LYS A 42 9.62 3.30 -6.37
N SER A 43 8.31 3.50 -6.26
CA SER A 43 7.29 2.79 -7.03
C SER A 43 6.07 3.67 -7.28
N CYS A 44 5.29 3.34 -8.32
CA CYS A 44 4.03 3.99 -8.65
C CYS A 44 2.97 2.93 -8.89
N CYS A 45 1.88 3.00 -8.13
CA CYS A 45 0.72 2.11 -8.28
C CYS A 45 -0.55 2.92 -8.60
N VAL A 46 -1.35 2.39 -9.52
CA VAL A 46 -2.70 2.87 -9.82
C VAL A 46 -3.62 1.67 -9.73
N SER A 47 -4.32 1.56 -8.60
CA SER A 47 -5.33 0.53 -8.37
C SER A 47 -6.70 1.18 -8.13
N ARG A 48 -7.74 0.51 -8.62
CA ARG A 48 -9.14 0.93 -8.51
C ARG A 48 -10.01 -0.32 -8.46
N GLY A 49 -10.98 -0.33 -7.54
CA GLY A 49 -12.08 -1.30 -7.58
C GLY A 49 -13.07 -0.91 -8.67
N PHE A 50 -13.80 -1.91 -9.19
CA PHE A 50 -14.90 -1.70 -10.13
C PHE A 50 -16.23 -1.73 -9.37
N GLY A 51 -17.19 -0.88 -9.76
CA GLY A 51 -18.52 -0.85 -9.13
C GLY A 51 -19.36 -2.09 -9.44
N ARG A 52 -18.99 -2.85 -10.48
CA ARG A 52 -19.55 -4.15 -10.84
C ARG A 52 -18.43 -5.10 -11.29
N PRO A 53 -18.64 -6.43 -11.22
CA PRO A 53 -17.72 -7.38 -11.85
C PRO A 53 -17.52 -7.06 -13.34
N VAL A 54 -16.27 -7.15 -13.79
CA VAL A 54 -15.89 -6.98 -15.19
C VAL A 54 -15.91 -8.36 -15.84
N ALA A 55 -16.84 -8.57 -16.77
CA ALA A 55 -17.08 -9.88 -17.38
C ALA A 55 -16.49 -10.02 -18.79
N SER A 56 -16.00 -8.92 -19.39
CA SER A 56 -15.44 -8.95 -20.75
C SER A 56 -13.97 -8.55 -20.79
N LEU A 57 -13.22 -9.21 -21.69
CA LEU A 57 -11.82 -8.88 -21.93
C LEU A 57 -11.64 -7.46 -22.48
N ALA A 58 -12.61 -6.96 -23.25
CA ALA A 58 -12.58 -5.61 -23.82
C ALA A 58 -12.63 -4.53 -22.74
N GLU A 59 -13.59 -4.65 -21.79
CA GLU A 59 -13.69 -3.74 -20.65
C GLU A 59 -12.40 -3.76 -19.80
N LEU A 60 -11.85 -4.95 -19.56
CA LEU A 60 -10.62 -5.11 -18.81
C LEU A 60 -9.42 -4.45 -19.50
N LYS A 61 -9.25 -4.65 -20.81
CA LYS A 61 -8.18 -4.01 -21.61
C LYS A 61 -8.28 -2.49 -21.56
N GLN A 62 -9.48 -1.94 -21.68
CA GLN A 62 -9.72 -0.50 -21.63
C GLN A 62 -9.38 0.08 -20.25
N ALA A 63 -9.72 -0.64 -19.17
CA ALA A 63 -9.36 -0.25 -17.81
C ALA A 63 -7.83 -0.26 -17.61
N ILE A 64 -7.14 -1.32 -18.03
CA ILE A 64 -5.68 -1.44 -17.93
C ILE A 64 -5.00 -0.30 -18.70
N ALA A 65 -5.44 0.01 -19.93
CA ALA A 65 -4.89 1.12 -20.72
C ALA A 65 -5.06 2.47 -20.00
N SER A 66 -6.24 2.71 -19.42
CA SER A 66 -6.54 3.95 -18.69
C SER A 66 -5.69 4.08 -17.41
N TYR A 67 -5.52 2.99 -16.66
CA TYR A 67 -4.70 2.97 -15.45
C TYR A 67 -3.21 3.11 -15.78
N GLY A 68 -2.74 2.44 -16.84
CA GLY A 68 -1.37 2.57 -17.34
C GLY A 68 -1.06 4.01 -17.78
N ALA A 69 -1.96 4.66 -18.52
CA ALA A 69 -1.80 6.07 -18.91
C ALA A 69 -1.71 6.99 -17.69
N THR A 70 -2.54 6.73 -16.66
CA THR A 70 -2.51 7.47 -15.39
C THR A 70 -1.20 7.26 -14.64
N ALA A 71 -0.71 6.02 -14.55
CA ALA A 71 0.55 5.69 -13.90
C ALA A 71 1.73 6.38 -14.61
N ALA A 72 1.74 6.36 -15.94
CA ALA A 72 2.74 7.06 -16.75
C ALA A 72 2.69 8.58 -16.55
N ALA A 73 1.49 9.17 -16.44
CA ALA A 73 1.35 10.60 -16.15
C ALA A 73 1.91 10.97 -14.76
N LYS A 74 1.72 10.11 -13.75
CA LYS A 74 2.31 10.30 -12.41
C LYS A 74 3.84 10.23 -12.46
N LEU A 75 4.41 9.22 -13.14
CA LEU A 75 5.86 9.08 -13.30
C LEU A 75 6.49 10.30 -14.00
N ARG A 76 5.88 10.77 -15.09
CA ARG A 76 6.34 11.98 -15.80
C ARG A 76 6.30 13.23 -14.93
N ARG A 77 5.26 13.39 -14.09
CA ARG A 77 5.15 14.51 -13.15
C ARG A 77 6.32 14.52 -12.17
N ASP A 78 6.74 13.36 -11.70
CA ASP A 78 7.88 13.22 -10.78
C ASP A 78 9.24 13.21 -11.49
N ARG A 79 9.27 13.33 -12.83
CA ARG A 79 10.46 13.17 -13.67
C ARG A 79 11.16 11.82 -13.46
N GLN A 80 10.38 10.76 -13.26
CA GLN A 80 10.86 9.40 -13.04
C GLN A 80 10.54 8.48 -14.23
N VAL A 81 11.27 7.36 -14.27
CA VAL A 81 11.07 6.26 -15.22
C VAL A 81 10.88 4.95 -14.46
N ALA A 82 10.19 3.99 -15.08
CA ALA A 82 9.98 2.66 -14.50
C ALA A 82 10.79 1.62 -15.29
N GLN A 83 11.53 0.77 -14.57
CA GLN A 83 12.23 -0.37 -15.16
C GLN A 83 11.30 -1.55 -15.42
N THR A 84 10.28 -1.73 -14.59
CA THR A 84 9.36 -2.88 -14.63
C THR A 84 7.93 -2.39 -14.44
N MET A 85 6.99 -3.07 -15.10
CA MET A 85 5.56 -2.85 -14.95
C MET A 85 4.87 -4.18 -14.69
N GLN A 86 4.01 -4.22 -13.68
CA GLN A 86 3.21 -5.39 -13.31
C GLN A 86 1.73 -5.01 -13.34
N VAL A 87 0.90 -5.94 -13.80
CA VAL A 87 -0.56 -5.83 -13.76
C VAL A 87 -1.07 -6.95 -12.87
N PHE A 88 -1.86 -6.57 -11.87
CA PHE A 88 -2.54 -7.52 -10.99
C PHE A 88 -4.06 -7.37 -11.10
N ILE A 89 -4.76 -8.48 -10.92
CA ILE A 89 -6.21 -8.60 -11.00
C ILE A 89 -6.66 -9.42 -9.80
N THR A 90 -7.67 -8.93 -9.11
CA THR A 90 -8.30 -9.62 -7.98
C THR A 90 -9.80 -9.69 -8.19
N THR A 91 -10.40 -10.83 -7.87
CA THR A 91 -11.86 -11.00 -7.79
C THR A 91 -12.38 -10.55 -6.44
N ASN A 92 -13.71 -10.45 -6.34
CA ASN A 92 -14.35 -10.06 -5.09
C ASN A 92 -14.24 -11.18 -4.03
N ARG A 93 -13.29 -11.03 -3.11
CA ARG A 93 -13.07 -11.94 -1.98
C ARG A 93 -14.26 -12.07 -1.02
N PHE A 94 -15.22 -11.15 -1.06
CA PHE A 94 -16.42 -11.19 -0.21
C PHE A 94 -17.55 -12.05 -0.79
N HIS A 95 -17.37 -12.63 -1.98
CA HIS A 95 -18.29 -13.62 -2.58
C HIS A 95 -17.62 -15.00 -2.65
N PRO A 96 -17.54 -15.75 -1.54
CA PRO A 96 -16.82 -17.03 -1.48
C PRO A 96 -17.44 -18.14 -2.35
N GLN A 97 -18.68 -17.96 -2.79
CA GLN A 97 -19.38 -18.90 -3.66
C GLN A 97 -18.99 -18.76 -5.15
N GLU A 98 -18.28 -17.69 -5.52
CA GLU A 98 -17.82 -17.44 -6.88
C GLU A 98 -16.33 -17.83 -7.04
N PRO A 99 -15.89 -18.21 -8.26
CA PRO A 99 -14.48 -18.48 -8.54
C PRO A 99 -13.60 -17.29 -8.16
N GLN A 100 -12.56 -17.56 -7.38
CA GLN A 100 -11.61 -16.55 -6.93
C GLN A 100 -10.33 -16.58 -7.78
N TYR A 101 -9.82 -15.39 -8.10
CA TYR A 101 -8.55 -15.19 -8.78
C TYR A 101 -7.80 -14.03 -8.11
N ASP A 102 -6.51 -14.25 -7.87
CA ASP A 102 -5.56 -13.25 -7.39
C ASP A 102 -4.18 -13.62 -7.93
N ASN A 103 -3.52 -12.68 -8.60
CA ASN A 103 -2.15 -12.82 -9.10
C ASN A 103 -1.22 -11.71 -8.57
N SER A 104 -1.59 -11.10 -7.45
CA SER A 104 -0.74 -10.13 -6.77
C SER A 104 0.37 -10.85 -6.00
N GLU A 105 1.50 -11.08 -6.67
CA GLU A 105 2.76 -11.39 -6.00
C GLU A 105 3.28 -10.10 -5.33
N GLN A 106 3.47 -10.12 -4.01
CA GLN A 106 3.97 -8.99 -3.20
C GLN A 106 5.47 -8.76 -3.37
#